data_AF-A0A0H5CWP8-F1
#
_entry.id   AF-A0A0H5CWP8-F1
#
_cell.length_a   1.000
_cell.length_b   1.000
_cell.length_c   1.000
_cell.angle_alpha   90.00
_cell.angle_beta   90.00
_cell.angle_gamma   90.00
#
_symmetry.space_group_name_H-M   'P 1'
#
loop_
_entity.id
_entity.type
_entity.pdbx_description
1 polymer ?
#
loop_
_entity_poly.entity_id
_entity_poly.type
_entity_poly.pdbx_seq_one_letter_code
_entity_poly.pdbx_strand_id
1 'polypeptide(L)'
;MKPLSDIQNSAFMAIAPCRAASLALVLMARDDAQQSPEDGATLLEQSVNRITSAHDMLTRGLDRLLEEAEHKLPADLEEQRRNSLQALQPFTDVIGEGGKSNLLERISARPSLTSQSLYQVEPIVSRFLIDMTKNMFDEQKSRDSARDEGMRDAIENAETVGRHIQLIAFNASIEAARIGDQGKGFAVIATEIRNLSGRTQTLLDTMSDYLRA
;
A
#
# COMPACT_ATOMS: atom_id res chain seq x y z
N MET A 1 9.80 4.84 -1.65
CA MET A 1 9.01 3.63 -1.93
C MET A 1 7.64 3.82 -1.31
N LYS A 2 6.57 3.72 -2.10
CA LYS A 2 5.19 3.92 -1.62
C LYS A 2 4.78 2.71 -0.77
N PRO A 3 4.11 2.88 0.38
CA PRO A 3 3.72 1.75 1.22
C PRO A 3 2.67 0.90 0.50
N LEU A 4 2.71 -0.42 0.70
CA LEU A 4 1.75 -1.33 0.06
C LEU A 4 0.31 -1.06 0.54
N SER A 5 0.15 -0.49 1.73
CA SER A 5 -1.14 -0.03 2.26
C SER A 5 -1.83 1.01 1.36
N ASP A 6 -1.06 1.88 0.70
CA ASP A 6 -1.63 2.89 -0.19
C ASP A 6 -2.19 2.26 -1.46
N ILE A 7 -1.52 1.22 -1.97
CA ILE A 7 -1.99 0.45 -3.13
C ILE A 7 -3.25 -0.30 -2.75
N GLN A 8 -3.22 -1.03 -1.63
CA GLN A 8 -4.38 -1.73 -1.08
C GLN A 8 -5.58 -0.79 -0.98
N ASN A 9 -5.42 0.39 -0.37
CA ASN A 9 -6.50 1.35 -0.19
C ASN A 9 -7.03 1.88 -1.53
N SER A 10 -6.13 2.23 -2.44
CA SER A 10 -6.50 2.76 -3.76
C SER A 10 -7.27 1.72 -4.59
N ALA A 11 -6.76 0.49 -4.63
CA ALA A 11 -7.37 -0.61 -5.34
C ALA A 11 -8.73 -0.99 -4.74
N PHE A 12 -8.82 -1.09 -3.41
CA PHE A 12 -10.06 -1.38 -2.71
C PHE A 12 -11.14 -0.32 -2.99
N MET A 13 -10.80 0.97 -2.89
CA MET A 13 -11.76 2.07 -3.11
C MET A 13 -12.29 2.11 -4.55
N ALA A 14 -11.47 1.76 -5.54
CA ALA A 14 -11.88 1.72 -6.93
C ALA A 14 -12.71 0.48 -7.27
N ILE A 15 -12.35 -0.69 -6.73
CA ILE A 15 -12.90 -1.98 -7.16
C ILE A 15 -14.11 -2.38 -6.31
N ALA A 16 -14.07 -2.22 -4.99
CA ALA A 16 -15.11 -2.71 -4.08
C ALA A 16 -16.54 -2.25 -4.44
N PRO A 17 -16.78 -1.00 -4.91
CA PRO A 17 -18.12 -0.52 -5.25
C PRO A 17 -18.75 -1.15 -6.50
N CYS A 18 -17.97 -1.81 -7.37
CA CYS A 18 -18.51 -2.33 -8.65
C CYS A 18 -19.54 -3.44 -8.46
N ARG A 19 -19.46 -4.19 -7.36
CA ARG A 19 -20.42 -5.25 -7.01
C ARG A 19 -21.82 -4.66 -6.82
N ALA A 20 -21.94 -3.65 -5.96
CA ALA A 20 -23.19 -2.93 -5.74
C ALA A 20 -23.66 -2.19 -6.99
N ALA A 21 -22.74 -1.61 -7.76
CA ALA A 21 -23.06 -0.92 -9.01
C ALA A 21 -23.63 -1.87 -10.09
N SER A 22 -23.05 -3.05 -10.27
CA SER A 22 -23.55 -4.04 -11.24
C SER A 22 -24.95 -4.52 -10.89
N LEU A 23 -25.23 -4.73 -9.60
CA LEU A 23 -26.56 -5.08 -9.12
C LEU A 23 -27.55 -3.93 -9.34
N ALA A 24 -27.15 -2.69 -9.01
CA ALA A 24 -27.98 -1.50 -9.21
C ALA A 24 -28.37 -1.33 -10.69
N LEU A 25 -27.43 -1.50 -11.63
CA LEU A 25 -27.71 -1.43 -13.06
C LEU A 25 -28.74 -2.48 -13.50
N VAL A 26 -28.60 -3.71 -13.03
CA VAL A 26 -29.52 -4.80 -13.37
C VAL A 26 -30.92 -4.55 -12.79
N LEU A 27 -31.01 -4.03 -11.57
CA LEU A 27 -32.29 -3.71 -10.95
C LEU A 27 -33.00 -2.56 -11.68
N MET A 28 -32.28 -1.50 -12.03
CA MET A 28 -32.82 -0.38 -12.83
C MET A 28 -33.30 -0.80 -14.22
N ALA A 29 -32.68 -1.83 -14.81
CA ALA A 29 -33.10 -2.36 -16.10
C ALA A 29 -34.34 -3.28 -16.01
N ARG A 30 -34.71 -3.72 -14.81
CA ARG A 30 -35.86 -4.60 -14.55
C ARG A 30 -37.07 -3.85 -14.04
N ASP A 31 -36.85 -2.85 -13.18
CA ASP A 31 -37.91 -1.97 -12.71
C ASP A 31 -38.12 -0.85 -13.73
N ASP A 32 -39.36 -0.67 -14.20
CA ASP A 32 -39.88 0.62 -14.71
C ASP A 32 -39.99 1.61 -13.52
N ALA A 33 -38.89 1.82 -12.80
CA ALA A 33 -38.92 2.39 -11.46
C ALA A 33 -39.58 3.78 -11.50
N GLN A 34 -40.65 3.92 -10.71
CA GLN A 34 -41.35 5.15 -10.33
C GLN A 34 -40.46 6.11 -9.51
N GLN A 35 -39.18 6.25 -9.88
CA GLN A 35 -38.26 7.23 -9.31
C GLN A 35 -38.36 8.53 -10.10
N SER A 36 -38.18 9.66 -9.43
CA SER A 36 -38.01 10.94 -10.11
C SER A 36 -36.92 10.80 -11.19
N PRO A 37 -37.15 11.28 -12.43
CA PRO A 37 -36.21 11.09 -13.54
C PRO A 37 -34.77 11.53 -13.23
N GLU A 38 -34.58 12.51 -12.35
CA GLU A 38 -33.28 13.04 -11.93
C GLU A 38 -32.49 12.09 -11.02
N ASP A 39 -33.15 11.38 -10.11
CA ASP A 39 -32.50 10.45 -9.17
C ASP A 39 -32.03 9.19 -9.91
N GLY A 40 -32.84 8.68 -10.84
CA GLY A 40 -32.50 7.51 -11.66
C GLY A 40 -31.30 7.77 -12.59
N ALA A 41 -31.25 8.95 -13.22
CA ALA A 41 -30.13 9.34 -14.08
C ALA A 41 -28.81 9.45 -13.30
N THR A 42 -28.86 10.02 -12.08
CA THR A 42 -27.70 10.15 -11.21
C THR A 42 -27.17 8.80 -10.76
N LEU A 43 -28.05 7.88 -10.34
CA LEU A 43 -27.65 6.54 -9.91
C LEU A 43 -27.11 5.69 -11.07
N LEU A 44 -27.68 5.82 -12.27
CA LEU A 44 -27.16 5.19 -13.49
C LEU A 44 -25.72 5.63 -13.76
N GLU A 45 -25.48 6.94 -13.73
CA GLU A 45 -24.15 7.51 -13.94
C GLU A 45 -23.14 7.02 -12.88
N GLN A 46 -23.51 7.05 -11.60
CA GLN A 46 -22.64 6.55 -10.54
C GLN A 46 -22.31 5.07 -10.71
N SER A 47 -23.28 4.26 -11.14
CA SER A 47 -23.09 2.83 -11.33
C SER A 47 -22.16 2.52 -12.51
N VAL A 48 -22.35 3.22 -13.63
CA VAL A 48 -21.45 3.15 -14.79
C VAL A 48 -20.02 3.56 -14.40
N ASN A 49 -19.87 4.68 -13.69
CA ASN A 49 -18.56 5.17 -13.26
C ASN A 49 -17.87 4.17 -12.33
N ARG A 50 -18.58 3.57 -11.36
CA ARG A 50 -18.00 2.58 -10.44
C ARG A 50 -17.50 1.32 -11.15
N ILE A 51 -18.26 0.81 -12.13
CA ILE A 51 -17.84 -0.37 -12.91
C ILE A 51 -16.65 -0.03 -13.79
N THR A 52 -16.67 1.14 -14.45
CA THR A 52 -15.59 1.59 -15.32
C THR A 52 -14.31 1.83 -14.52
N SER A 53 -14.40 2.47 -13.35
CA SER A 53 -13.26 2.68 -12.44
C SER A 53 -12.68 1.36 -11.92
N ALA A 54 -13.52 0.38 -11.59
CA ALA A 54 -13.04 -0.94 -11.18
C ALA A 54 -12.30 -1.65 -12.32
N HIS A 55 -12.84 -1.60 -13.55
CA HIS A 55 -12.17 -2.17 -14.72
C HIS A 55 -10.84 -1.47 -15.02
N ASP A 56 -10.79 -0.13 -14.97
CA ASP A 56 -9.56 0.64 -15.19
C ASP A 56 -8.50 0.33 -14.12
N MET A 57 -8.91 0.24 -12.85
CA MET A 57 -8.03 -0.16 -11.77
C MET A 57 -7.50 -1.58 -11.96
N LEU A 58 -8.36 -2.54 -12.31
CA LEU A 58 -7.95 -3.93 -12.53
C LEU A 58 -7.06 -4.13 -13.76
N THR A 59 -7.14 -3.26 -14.78
CA THR A 59 -6.36 -3.39 -16.02
C THR A 59 -5.03 -2.62 -15.97
N ARG A 60 -5.07 -1.34 -15.63
CA ARG A 60 -3.90 -0.43 -15.73
C ARG A 60 -3.54 0.20 -14.39
N GLY A 61 -4.53 0.54 -13.57
CA GLY A 61 -4.31 1.25 -12.32
C GLY A 61 -3.45 0.44 -11.35
N LEU A 62 -3.75 -0.85 -11.18
CA LEU A 62 -3.04 -1.73 -10.28
C LEU A 62 -1.62 -2.02 -10.77
N ASP A 63 -1.42 -2.27 -12.06
CA ASP A 63 -0.10 -2.48 -12.66
C ASP A 63 0.82 -1.27 -12.39
N ARG A 64 0.32 -0.05 -12.62
CA ARG A 64 1.04 1.19 -12.31
C ARG A 64 1.38 1.32 -10.83
N LEU A 65 0.42 1.06 -9.94
CA LEU A 65 0.62 1.17 -8.50
C LEU A 65 1.67 0.16 -7.99
N LEU A 66 1.64 -1.06 -8.52
CA LEU A 66 2.60 -2.12 -8.21
C LEU A 66 4.01 -1.77 -8.69
N GLU A 67 4.13 -1.21 -9.91
CA GLU A 67 5.40 -0.73 -10.45
C GLU A 67 6.00 0.41 -9.60
N GLU A 68 5.18 1.39 -9.20
CA GLU A 68 5.59 2.50 -8.32
C GLU A 68 6.12 2.03 -6.94
N ALA A 69 5.73 0.84 -6.49
CA ALA A 69 6.18 0.24 -5.23
C ALA A 69 7.15 -0.93 -5.40
N GLU A 70 7.66 -1.14 -6.63
CA GLU A 70 8.57 -2.25 -6.98
C GLU A 70 8.05 -3.60 -6.45
N HIS A 71 6.73 -3.81 -6.56
CA HIS A 71 6.06 -4.99 -6.05
C HIS A 71 5.38 -5.75 -7.19
N LYS A 72 5.20 -7.06 -6.99
CA LYS A 72 4.49 -7.93 -7.93
C LYS A 72 3.51 -8.77 -7.14
N LEU A 73 2.30 -8.88 -7.66
CA LEU A 73 1.34 -9.81 -7.09
C LEU A 73 1.80 -11.25 -7.34
N PRO A 74 1.53 -12.16 -6.40
CA PRO A 74 1.72 -13.58 -6.60
C PRO A 74 0.78 -14.11 -7.69
N ALA A 75 1.16 -15.23 -8.30
CA ALA A 75 0.51 -15.76 -9.51
C ALA A 75 -0.99 -16.08 -9.31
N ASP A 76 -1.36 -16.51 -8.11
CA ASP A 76 -2.74 -16.76 -7.70
C ASP A 76 -3.57 -15.47 -7.65
N LEU A 77 -3.02 -14.38 -7.12
CA LEU A 77 -3.69 -13.07 -7.11
C LEU A 77 -3.80 -12.48 -8.52
N GLU A 78 -2.80 -12.69 -9.39
CA GLU A 78 -2.91 -12.32 -10.80
C GLU A 78 -4.00 -13.13 -11.53
N GLU A 79 -4.16 -14.41 -11.20
CA GLU A 79 -5.27 -15.22 -11.71
C GLU A 79 -6.62 -14.69 -11.21
N GLN A 80 -6.74 -14.40 -9.91
CA GLN A 80 -7.96 -13.81 -9.34
C GLN A 80 -8.30 -12.43 -9.94
N ARG A 81 -7.28 -11.62 -10.24
CA ARG A 81 -7.43 -10.34 -10.96
C ARG A 81 -7.99 -10.57 -12.35
N ARG A 82 -7.44 -11.51 -13.13
CA ARG A 82 -7.94 -11.89 -14.46
C ARG A 82 -9.39 -12.41 -14.41
N ASN A 83 -9.71 -13.23 -13.41
CA ASN A 83 -11.07 -13.71 -13.20
C ASN A 83 -12.04 -12.56 -12.88
N SER A 84 -11.60 -11.56 -12.10
CA SER A 84 -12.38 -10.36 -11.81
C SER A 84 -12.65 -9.53 -13.08
N LEU A 85 -11.64 -9.38 -13.95
CA LEU A 85 -11.81 -8.74 -15.26
C LEU A 85 -12.82 -9.50 -16.13
N GLN A 86 -12.70 -10.83 -16.21
CA GLN A 86 -13.62 -11.66 -16.98
C GLN A 86 -15.06 -11.57 -16.44
N ALA A 87 -15.23 -11.52 -15.12
CA ALA A 87 -16.53 -11.38 -14.48
C ALA A 87 -17.20 -10.03 -14.81
N LEU A 88 -16.40 -8.96 -14.88
CA LEU A 88 -16.86 -7.60 -15.22
C LEU A 88 -17.04 -7.37 -16.73
N GLN A 89 -16.39 -8.18 -17.58
CA GLN A 89 -16.38 -7.98 -19.04
C GLN A 89 -17.78 -7.78 -19.65
N PRO A 90 -18.82 -8.58 -19.31
CA PRO A 90 -20.15 -8.38 -19.88
C PRO A 90 -20.77 -7.02 -19.53
N PHE A 91 -20.46 -6.47 -18.36
CA PHE A 91 -20.93 -5.14 -17.95
C PHE A 91 -20.19 -4.04 -18.69
N THR A 92 -18.86 -4.16 -18.84
CA THR A 92 -18.07 -3.17 -19.56
C THR A 92 -18.37 -3.16 -21.06
N ASP A 93 -18.64 -4.32 -21.66
CA ASP A 93 -19.07 -4.42 -23.05
C ASP A 93 -20.40 -3.70 -23.25
N VAL A 94 -21.36 -3.94 -22.36
CA VAL A 94 -22.66 -3.27 -22.41
C VAL A 94 -22.53 -1.77 -22.13
N ILE A 95 -21.67 -1.34 -21.23
CA ILE A 95 -21.43 0.10 -21.03
C ILE A 95 -20.77 0.73 -22.27
N GLY A 96 -19.90 -0.01 -22.96
CA GLY A 96 -19.14 0.44 -24.11
C GLY A 96 -19.95 0.57 -25.41
N GLU A 97 -20.88 -0.34 -25.72
CA GLU A 97 -21.64 -0.23 -26.97
C GLU A 97 -22.66 0.93 -26.88
N GLY A 98 -22.43 2.05 -27.55
CA GLY A 98 -23.43 3.15 -27.63
C GLY A 98 -23.58 4.03 -26.38
N GLY A 99 -22.75 3.84 -25.35
CA GLY A 99 -22.69 4.71 -24.17
C GLY A 99 -23.88 4.59 -23.22
N LYS A 100 -24.19 5.67 -22.49
CA LYS A 100 -25.28 5.70 -21.49
C LYS A 100 -26.69 5.67 -22.11
N SER A 101 -26.83 6.07 -23.38
CA SER A 101 -28.11 6.08 -24.09
C SER A 101 -28.61 4.66 -24.32
N ASN A 102 -29.88 4.39 -23.99
CA ASN A 102 -30.53 3.07 -24.08
C ASN A 102 -29.79 1.96 -23.30
N LEU A 103 -28.93 2.31 -22.33
CA LEU A 103 -28.16 1.35 -21.55
C LEU A 103 -29.07 0.39 -20.78
N LEU A 104 -30.11 0.91 -20.14
CA LEU A 104 -31.07 0.08 -19.38
C LEU A 104 -31.83 -0.90 -20.28
N GLU A 105 -32.23 -0.47 -21.49
CA GLU A 105 -32.88 -1.34 -22.49
C GLU A 105 -31.93 -2.45 -22.98
N ARG A 106 -30.65 -2.12 -23.15
CA ARG A 106 -29.63 -3.10 -23.57
C ARG A 106 -29.29 -4.10 -22.47
N ILE A 107 -29.34 -3.67 -21.20
CA ILE A 107 -29.20 -4.54 -20.05
C ILE A 107 -30.45 -5.43 -19.88
N SER A 108 -31.65 -4.88 -20.06
CA SER A 108 -32.90 -5.64 -19.94
C SER A 108 -33.02 -6.71 -21.04
N ALA A 109 -32.48 -6.44 -22.22
CA ALA A 109 -32.33 -7.41 -23.32
C ALA A 109 -31.30 -8.53 -23.04
N ARG A 110 -30.52 -8.46 -21.95
CA ARG A 110 -29.52 -9.47 -21.55
C ARG A 110 -29.80 -10.01 -20.13
N PRO A 111 -30.80 -10.90 -19.94
CA PRO A 111 -31.16 -11.43 -18.61
C PRO A 111 -30.01 -12.16 -17.89
N SER A 112 -29.05 -12.70 -18.65
CA SER A 112 -27.85 -13.35 -18.12
C SER A 112 -26.96 -12.42 -17.28
N LEU A 113 -27.04 -11.10 -17.47
CA LEU A 113 -26.31 -10.13 -16.66
C LEU A 113 -26.74 -10.14 -15.19
N THR A 114 -27.99 -10.51 -14.89
CA THR A 114 -28.45 -10.62 -13.51
C THR A 114 -27.76 -11.78 -12.79
N SER A 115 -27.76 -12.96 -13.41
CA SER A 115 -27.00 -14.10 -12.87
C SER A 115 -25.50 -13.81 -12.83
N GLN A 116 -24.96 -13.07 -13.80
CA GLN A 116 -23.57 -12.65 -13.82
C GLN A 116 -23.20 -11.78 -12.61
N SER A 117 -24.02 -10.76 -12.32
CA SER A 117 -23.79 -9.88 -11.16
C SER A 117 -23.81 -10.65 -9.84
N LEU A 118 -24.85 -11.46 -9.63
CA LEU A 118 -25.08 -12.15 -8.36
C LEU A 118 -24.13 -13.32 -8.12
N TYR A 119 -23.84 -14.13 -9.14
CA TYR A 119 -23.11 -15.39 -8.96
C TYR A 119 -21.66 -15.34 -9.44
N GLN A 120 -21.24 -14.31 -10.18
CA GLN A 120 -19.86 -14.19 -10.62
C GLN A 120 -19.20 -12.93 -10.08
N VAL A 121 -19.74 -11.74 -10.36
CA VAL A 121 -19.10 -10.47 -10.00
C VAL A 121 -18.93 -10.34 -8.50
N GLU A 122 -19.98 -10.60 -7.71
CA GLU A 122 -19.90 -10.51 -6.25
C GLU A 122 -18.81 -11.44 -5.67
N PRO A 123 -18.88 -12.78 -5.83
CA PRO A 123 -17.95 -13.67 -5.13
C PRO A 123 -16.50 -13.54 -5.64
N ILE A 124 -16.31 -13.35 -6.95
CA ILE A 124 -14.98 -13.28 -7.56
C ILE A 124 -14.26 -12.00 -7.12
N VAL A 125 -14.92 -10.84 -7.22
CA VAL A 125 -14.32 -9.55 -6.83
C VAL A 125 -14.12 -9.49 -5.32
N SER A 126 -15.09 -9.99 -4.53
CA SER A 126 -14.95 -10.09 -3.08
C SER A 126 -13.73 -10.91 -2.68
N ARG A 127 -13.55 -12.08 -3.30
CA ARG A 127 -12.41 -12.95 -3.02
C ARG A 127 -11.09 -12.29 -3.36
N PHE A 128 -10.98 -11.70 -4.54
CA PHE A 128 -9.78 -10.98 -4.98
C PHE A 128 -9.39 -9.88 -4.00
N LEU A 129 -10.35 -9.04 -3.59
CA LEU A 129 -10.08 -7.93 -2.67
C LEU A 129 -9.62 -8.39 -1.28
N ILE A 130 -10.22 -9.45 -0.76
CA ILE A 130 -9.86 -10.01 0.56
C ILE A 130 -8.43 -10.57 0.50
N ASP A 131 -8.14 -11.41 -0.50
CA ASP A 131 -6.84 -12.07 -0.60
C ASP A 131 -5.73 -11.06 -0.93
N MET A 132 -5.99 -10.08 -1.81
CA MET A 132 -5.08 -8.99 -2.11
C MET A 132 -4.79 -8.15 -0.87
N THR A 133 -5.84 -7.74 -0.13
CA THR A 133 -5.67 -6.95 1.10
C THR A 133 -4.82 -7.69 2.13
N LYS A 134 -5.08 -8.98 2.32
CA LYS A 134 -4.30 -9.82 3.23
C LYS A 134 -2.84 -9.93 2.78
N ASN A 135 -2.61 -10.25 1.51
CA ASN A 135 -1.26 -10.39 0.97
C ASN A 135 -0.46 -9.09 1.10
N MET A 136 -1.03 -7.94 0.72
CA MET A 136 -0.34 -6.65 0.82
C MET A 136 -0.02 -6.27 2.27
N PHE A 137 -0.92 -6.58 3.21
CA PHE A 137 -0.68 -6.37 4.62
C PHE A 137 0.46 -7.25 5.16
N ASP A 138 0.44 -8.55 4.84
CA ASP A 138 1.45 -9.50 5.28
C ASP A 138 2.84 -9.15 4.71
N GLU A 139 2.91 -8.76 3.43
CA GLU A 139 4.13 -8.29 2.76
C GLU A 139 4.65 -6.98 3.37
N GLN A 140 3.77 -6.02 3.64
CA GLN A 140 4.16 -4.76 4.28
C GLN A 140 4.75 -5.02 5.67
N LYS A 141 4.08 -5.86 6.46
CA LYS A 141 4.57 -6.25 7.79
C LYS A 141 5.92 -6.95 7.72
N SER A 142 6.14 -7.81 6.73
CA SER A 142 7.44 -8.46 6.51
C SER A 142 8.54 -7.46 6.17
N ARG A 143 8.23 -6.47 5.31
CA ARG A 143 9.17 -5.38 4.95
C ARG A 143 9.54 -4.53 6.15
N ASP A 144 8.55 -4.16 6.96
CA ASP A 144 8.77 -3.37 8.18
C ASP A 144 9.61 -4.15 9.19
N SER A 145 9.32 -5.44 9.40
CA SER A 145 10.11 -6.30 10.30
C SER A 145 11.56 -6.44 9.85
N ALA A 146 11.80 -6.64 8.54
CA ALA A 146 13.15 -6.73 7.98
C ALA A 146 13.92 -5.40 8.09
N ARG A 147 13.21 -4.27 7.91
CA ARG A 147 13.79 -2.94 8.10
C ARG A 147 14.17 -2.70 9.55
N ASP A 148 13.33 -3.08 10.49
CA ASP A 148 13.59 -2.89 11.92
C ASP A 148 14.79 -3.73 12.36
N GLU A 149 14.93 -4.95 11.85
CA GLU A 149 16.12 -5.78 12.10
C GLU A 149 17.39 -5.13 11.55
N GLY A 150 17.37 -4.68 10.29
CA GLY A 150 18.51 -3.95 9.71
C GLY A 150 18.85 -2.66 10.47
N MET A 151 17.85 -1.99 11.07
CA MET A 151 18.08 -0.82 11.90
C MET A 151 18.72 -1.18 13.25
N ARG A 152 18.36 -2.32 13.86
CA ARG A 152 19.03 -2.84 15.07
C ARG A 152 20.49 -3.15 14.80
N ASP A 153 20.78 -3.86 13.71
CA ASP A 153 22.16 -4.18 13.31
C ASP A 153 22.99 -2.91 13.09
N ALA A 154 22.41 -1.89 12.46
CA ALA A 154 23.09 -0.62 12.23
C ALA A 154 23.39 0.11 13.56
N ILE A 155 22.46 0.10 14.51
CA ILE A 155 22.64 0.70 15.84
C ILE A 155 23.74 -0.04 16.61
N GLU A 156 23.74 -1.37 16.64
CA GLU A 156 24.76 -2.16 17.33
C GLU A 156 26.18 -1.91 16.77
N ASN A 157 26.28 -1.81 15.44
CA ASN A 157 27.53 -1.43 14.78
C ASN A 157 27.97 -0.01 15.16
N ALA A 158 27.03 0.95 15.17
CA ALA A 158 27.31 2.33 15.56
C ALA A 158 27.75 2.44 17.03
N GLU A 159 27.13 1.69 17.94
CA GLU A 159 27.54 1.62 19.34
C GLU A 159 28.96 1.09 19.49
N THR A 160 29.30 0.03 18.74
CA THR A 160 30.65 -0.55 18.74
C THR A 160 31.70 0.46 18.28
N VAL A 161 31.40 1.19 17.19
CA VAL A 161 32.25 2.29 16.72
C VAL A 161 32.36 3.40 17.78
N GLY A 162 31.25 3.81 18.38
CA GLY A 162 31.23 4.83 19.44
C GLY A 162 32.08 4.43 20.64
N ARG A 163 32.03 3.16 21.08
CA ARG A 163 32.90 2.61 22.14
C ARG A 163 34.38 2.67 21.75
N HIS A 164 34.73 2.35 20.49
CA HIS A 164 36.11 2.48 20.02
C HIS A 164 36.60 3.92 20.01
N ILE A 165 35.79 4.88 19.55
CA ILE A 165 36.15 6.30 19.58
C ILE A 165 36.37 6.77 21.02
N GLN A 166 35.51 6.33 21.96
CA GLN A 166 35.66 6.64 23.38
C GLN A 166 37.00 6.14 23.94
N LEU A 167 37.42 4.92 23.57
CA LEU A 167 38.71 4.37 23.97
C LEU A 167 39.90 5.11 23.35
N ILE A 168 39.81 5.49 22.07
CA ILE A 168 40.84 6.28 21.39
C ILE A 168 41.00 7.65 22.09
N ALA A 169 39.88 8.32 22.39
CA ALA A 169 39.88 9.59 23.09
C ALA A 169 40.50 9.46 24.49
N PHE A 170 40.16 8.39 25.23
CA PHE A 170 40.73 8.10 26.53
C PHE A 170 42.26 7.90 26.45
N ASN A 171 42.74 7.09 25.50
CA ASN A 171 44.16 6.87 25.28
C ASN A 171 44.89 8.17 24.90
N ALA A 172 44.26 9.02 24.08
CA ALA A 172 44.79 10.33 23.74
C ALA A 172 44.87 11.27 24.96
N SER A 173 43.88 11.25 25.86
CA SER A 173 43.94 11.98 27.12
C SER A 173 45.10 11.53 28.01
N ILE A 174 45.37 10.22 28.09
CA ILE A 174 46.50 9.67 28.85
C ILE A 174 47.83 10.16 28.25
N GLU A 175 47.99 10.05 26.92
CA GLU A 175 49.25 10.45 26.27
C GLU A 175 49.47 11.97 26.35
N ALA A 176 48.39 12.76 26.26
CA ALA A 176 48.45 14.20 26.49
C ALA A 176 48.93 14.55 27.91
N ALA A 177 48.46 13.81 28.93
CA ALA A 177 48.93 13.99 30.31
C ALA A 177 50.41 13.58 30.46
N ARG A 178 50.85 12.54 29.75
CA ARG A 178 52.23 12.03 29.78
C ARG A 178 53.24 13.03 29.21
N ILE A 179 52.87 13.74 28.13
CA ILE A 179 53.71 14.77 27.48
C ILE A 179 53.75 16.07 28.31
N GLY A 180 52.91 16.21 29.34
CA GLY A 180 52.92 17.33 30.27
C GLY A 180 52.48 18.64 29.61
N ASP A 181 53.26 19.71 29.77
CA ASP A 181 52.86 21.05 29.32
C ASP A 181 52.63 21.16 27.81
N GLN A 182 53.36 20.40 26.99
CA GLN A 182 53.18 20.40 25.53
C GLN A 182 51.90 19.65 25.10
N GLY A 183 51.33 18.82 25.96
CA GLY A 183 50.13 18.02 25.69
C GLY A 183 48.80 18.74 25.98
N LYS A 184 48.81 19.95 26.54
CA LYS A 184 47.59 20.66 26.97
C LYS A 184 46.54 20.83 25.86
N GLY A 185 46.96 21.12 24.63
CA GLY A 185 46.04 21.23 23.49
C GLY A 185 45.39 19.90 23.12
N PHE A 186 46.17 18.82 23.13
CA PHE A 186 45.68 17.46 22.88
C PHE A 186 44.71 16.98 23.98
N ALA A 187 44.95 17.36 25.24
CA ALA A 187 44.06 17.04 26.35
C ALA A 187 42.66 17.64 26.18
N VAL A 188 42.56 18.88 25.67
CA VAL A 188 41.28 19.55 25.40
C VAL A 188 40.52 18.82 24.27
N ILE A 189 41.21 18.52 23.16
CA ILE A 189 40.61 17.81 22.02
C ILE A 189 40.12 16.42 22.45
N ALA A 190 40.94 15.67 23.19
CA ALA A 190 40.57 14.34 23.67
C ALA A 190 39.34 14.38 24.59
N THR A 191 39.23 15.39 25.45
CA THR A 191 38.05 15.60 26.30
C THR A 191 36.80 15.89 25.48
N GLU A 192 36.91 16.71 24.43
CA GLU A 192 35.79 17.05 23.56
C GLU A 192 35.29 15.82 22.77
N ILE A 193 36.21 15.02 22.22
CA ILE A 193 35.88 13.76 21.54
C ILE A 193 35.19 12.80 22.51
N ARG A 194 35.66 12.72 23.76
CA ARG A 194 35.06 11.88 24.80
C ARG A 194 33.62 12.30 25.12
N ASN A 195 33.39 13.61 25.27
CA ASN A 195 32.05 14.16 25.50
C ASN A 195 31.13 13.89 24.32
N LEU A 196 31.61 14.10 23.09
CA LEU A 196 30.82 13.85 21.88
C LEU A 196 30.44 12.37 21.76
N SER A 197 31.39 11.47 21.97
CA SER A 197 31.17 10.02 21.92
C SER A 197 30.15 9.56 22.98
N GLY A 198 30.22 10.12 24.19
CA GLY A 198 29.22 9.87 25.24
C GLY A 198 27.81 10.32 24.82
N ARG A 199 27.68 11.51 24.23
CA ARG A 199 26.38 12.01 23.70
C ARG A 199 25.86 11.13 22.57
N THR A 200 26.73 10.66 21.68
CA THR A 200 26.36 9.73 20.61
C THR A 200 25.82 8.41 21.17
N GLN A 201 26.45 7.85 22.22
CA GLN A 201 25.95 6.62 22.86
C GLN A 201 24.54 6.80 23.43
N THR A 202 24.28 7.89 24.16
CA THR A 202 22.94 8.16 24.69
C THR A 202 21.88 8.29 23.59
N LEU A 203 22.24 8.86 22.44
CA LEU A 203 21.33 8.95 21.28
C LEU A 203 21.04 7.56 20.70
N LEU A 204 22.07 6.71 20.56
CA LEU A 204 21.92 5.34 20.07
C LEU A 204 21.06 4.49 21.02
N ASP A 205 21.25 4.62 22.34
CA ASP A 205 20.41 3.97 23.35
C ASP A 205 18.94 4.36 23.19
N THR A 206 18.67 5.66 23.02
CA THR A 206 17.31 6.17 22.81
C THR A 206 16.68 5.62 21.53
N MET A 207 17.46 5.51 20.45
CA MET A 207 16.99 4.90 19.20
C MET A 207 16.69 3.40 19.35
N SER A 208 17.51 2.69 20.12
CA SER A 208 17.32 1.27 20.45
C SER A 208 16.03 1.05 21.26
N ASP A 209 15.74 1.94 22.21
CA ASP A 209 14.51 1.91 23.00
C ASP A 209 13.25 2.11 22.14
N TYR A 210 13.29 3.03 21.17
CA TYR A 210 12.17 3.21 20.23
C TYR A 210 11.90 1.99 19.34
N LEU A 211 12.91 1.16 19.08
CA LEU A 211 12.77 -0.07 18.31
C LEU A 211 12.25 -1.27 19.11
N ARG A 212 12.20 -1.15 20.44
CA ARG A 212 11.74 -2.19 21.36
C ARG A 212 10.29 -1.98 21.82
N ALA A 213 9.80 -0.74 21.74
CA ALA A 213 8.45 -0.35 22.12
C ALA A 213 7.43 -0.66 21.02
#